data_AF-A0A6A4MS75-F1
#
_entry.id   AF-A0A6A4MS75-F1
#
_cell.length_a   1.000
_cell.length_b   1.000
_cell.length_c   1.000
_cell.angle_alpha   90.00
_cell.angle_beta   90.00
_cell.angle_gamma   90.00
#
_symmetry.space_group_name_H-M   'P 1'
#
loop_
_entity.id
_entity.type
_entity.pdbx_description
1 polymer ?
#
loop_
_entity_poly.entity_id
_entity_poly.type
_entity_poly.pdbx_seq_one_letter_code
_entity_poly.pdbx_strand_id
1 'polypeptide(L)'
;MFRTTSGAQPTLKSVLQTNSTYYQPMIEKCDITISKWTIDASLSFNATNSTYFHPMIDAICSMGLGYKGPNYYRVRGHLLNKWVEDVKKLVNDFRSIWWKIGSLMADGWTDYSR
;
A
#
# COMPACT_ATOMS: atom_id res chain seq x y z
N MET A 1 -8.81 6.11 -60.00
CA MET A 1 -9.60 5.31 -59.06
C MET A 1 -8.70 5.03 -57.86
N PHE A 2 -8.99 5.62 -56.70
CA PHE A 2 -8.13 5.53 -55.51
C PHE A 2 -8.23 4.12 -54.90
N ARG A 3 -7.09 3.43 -54.74
CA ARG A 3 -7.00 2.21 -53.93
C ARG A 3 -6.95 2.63 -52.47
N THR A 4 -7.94 2.21 -51.69
CA THR A 4 -7.87 2.23 -50.23
C THR A 4 -7.16 0.96 -49.77
N THR A 5 -5.95 1.11 -49.25
CA THR A 5 -5.26 0.03 -48.52
C THR A 5 -6.07 -0.29 -47.27
N SER A 6 -6.57 -1.53 -47.20
CA SER A 6 -7.31 -2.08 -46.07
C SER A 6 -6.52 -1.93 -44.78
N GLY A 7 -7.14 -1.33 -43.75
CA GLY A 7 -6.56 -1.18 -42.43
C GLY A 7 -6.20 -2.53 -41.85
N ALA A 8 -4.91 -2.81 -41.71
CA ALA A 8 -4.41 -4.01 -41.04
C ALA A 8 -4.86 -3.96 -39.57
N GLN A 9 -5.66 -4.94 -39.17
CA GLN A 9 -6.10 -5.08 -37.77
C GLN A 9 -4.86 -5.39 -36.90
N PRO A 10 -4.56 -4.58 -35.86
CA PRO A 10 -3.38 -4.78 -35.05
C PRO A 10 -3.46 -6.13 -34.32
N THR A 11 -2.35 -6.86 -34.29
CA THR A 11 -2.25 -8.16 -33.63
C THR A 11 -2.38 -8.02 -32.12
N LEU A 12 -2.87 -9.06 -31.42
CA LEU A 12 -2.93 -9.07 -29.94
C LEU A 12 -1.56 -8.77 -29.30
N LYS A 13 -0.48 -9.31 -29.88
CA LYS A 13 0.88 -9.02 -29.42
C LYS A 13 1.25 -7.54 -29.56
N SER A 14 0.92 -6.90 -30.68
CA SER A 14 1.19 -5.47 -30.88
C SER A 14 0.34 -4.58 -29.97
N VAL A 15 -0.92 -4.96 -29.69
CA VAL A 15 -1.78 -4.23 -28.75
C VAL A 15 -1.26 -4.35 -27.32
N LEU A 16 -0.90 -5.56 -26.87
CA LEU A 16 -0.31 -5.79 -25.55
C LEU A 16 1.04 -5.10 -25.37
N GLN A 17 1.90 -5.14 -26.40
CA GLN A 17 3.17 -4.43 -26.40
C GLN A 17 2.97 -2.91 -26.31
N THR A 18 2.02 -2.36 -27.07
CA THR A 18 1.71 -0.92 -27.06
C THR A 18 1.15 -0.48 -25.71
N ASN A 19 0.22 -1.27 -25.15
CA ASN A 19 -0.32 -1.02 -23.82
C ASN A 19 0.79 -1.08 -22.76
N SER A 20 1.64 -2.11 -22.79
CA SER A 20 2.78 -2.22 -21.88
C SER A 20 3.69 -0.99 -21.99
N THR A 21 4.17 -0.65 -23.19
CA THR A 21 5.02 0.54 -23.45
C THR A 21 4.34 1.85 -23.05
N TYR A 22 3.02 1.95 -23.17
CA TYR A 22 2.25 3.13 -22.76
C TYR A 22 2.14 3.25 -21.24
N TYR A 23 1.92 2.14 -20.53
CA TYR A 23 1.76 2.14 -19.07
C TYR A 23 3.09 2.14 -18.31
N GLN A 24 4.18 1.60 -18.88
CA GLN A 24 5.50 1.54 -18.20
C GLN A 24 5.98 2.92 -17.69
N PRO A 25 5.95 4.02 -18.47
CA PRO A 25 6.37 5.33 -17.97
C PRO A 25 5.49 5.87 -16.84
N MET A 26 4.19 5.52 -16.83
CA MET A 26 3.27 5.93 -15.77
C MET A 26 3.53 5.15 -14.48
N ILE A 27 3.79 3.84 -14.59
CA ILE A 27 4.19 2.97 -13.47
C ILE A 27 5.51 3.46 -12.89
N GLU A 28 6.53 3.68 -13.72
CA GLU A 28 7.85 4.16 -13.29
C GLU A 28 7.74 5.51 -12.58
N LYS A 29 6.95 6.45 -13.11
CA LYS A 29 6.71 7.74 -12.46
C LYS A 29 6.03 7.57 -11.09
N CYS A 30 5.08 6.65 -10.97
CA CYS A 30 4.41 6.33 -9.71
C CYS A 30 5.42 5.77 -8.70
N ASP A 31 6.19 4.76 -9.10
CA ASP A 31 7.16 4.07 -8.25
C ASP A 31 8.27 5.01 -7.77
N ILE A 32 8.78 5.88 -8.64
CA ILE A 32 9.75 6.92 -8.28
C ILE A 32 9.16 7.89 -7.25
N THR A 33 7.89 8.27 -7.39
CA THR A 33 7.23 9.20 -6.45
C THR A 33 7.08 8.57 -5.06
N ILE A 34 6.63 7.32 -5.00
CA ILE A 34 6.52 6.56 -3.75
C ILE A 34 7.91 6.38 -3.11
N SER A 35 8.91 6.02 -3.92
CA SER A 35 10.29 5.81 -3.45
C SER A 35 10.89 7.09 -2.88
N LYS A 36 10.72 8.24 -3.55
CA LYS A 36 11.20 9.53 -3.05
C LYS A 36 10.60 9.88 -1.69
N TRP A 37 9.28 9.74 -1.53
CA TRP A 37 8.62 9.99 -0.24
C TRP A 37 9.10 9.01 0.84
N THR A 38 9.27 7.73 0.50
CA THR A 38 9.74 6.69 1.43
C THR A 38 11.15 6.99 1.95
N ILE A 39 12.06 7.41 1.06
CA ILE A 39 13.44 7.78 1.41
C ILE A 39 13.45 9.06 2.26
N ASP A 40 12.71 10.09 1.86
CA ASP A 40 12.59 11.35 2.61
C ASP A 40 12.05 11.13 4.02
N ALA A 41 11.04 10.27 4.15
CA ALA A 41 10.47 9.86 5.44
C ALA A 41 11.35 8.88 6.24
N SER A 42 12.54 8.52 5.74
CA SER A 42 13.48 7.58 6.37
C SER A 42 12.86 6.21 6.68
N LEU A 43 11.93 5.75 5.86
CA LEU A 43 11.33 4.42 6.00
C LEU A 43 12.31 3.35 5.50
N SER A 44 12.37 2.23 6.21
CA SER A 44 13.18 1.09 5.74
C SER A 44 12.60 0.52 4.44
N PHE A 45 13.45 0.01 3.54
CA PHE A 45 12.97 -0.62 2.30
C PHE A 45 12.04 -1.81 2.57
N ASN A 46 12.17 -2.47 3.72
CA ASN A 46 11.27 -3.54 4.15
C ASN A 46 9.83 -3.05 4.42
N ALA A 47 9.57 -1.74 4.50
CA ALA A 47 8.23 -1.20 4.66
C ALA A 47 7.30 -1.60 3.49
N THR A 48 7.84 -1.90 2.31
CA THR A 48 7.04 -2.40 1.16
C THR A 48 6.52 -3.83 1.37
N ASN A 49 7.16 -4.62 2.25
CA ASN A 49 6.70 -5.95 2.65
C ASN A 49 5.64 -5.91 3.77
N SER A 50 5.28 -4.73 4.26
CA SER A 50 4.21 -4.57 5.24
C SER A 50 2.89 -5.07 4.67
N THR A 51 2.13 -5.82 5.47
CA THR A 51 0.78 -6.27 5.10
C THR A 51 -0.17 -5.11 4.79
N TYR A 52 0.17 -3.89 5.23
CA TYR A 52 -0.61 -2.67 4.97
C TYR A 52 -0.21 -1.92 3.69
N PHE A 53 0.92 -2.26 3.06
CA PHE A 53 1.47 -1.48 1.94
C PHE A 53 0.56 -1.52 0.70
N HIS A 54 0.24 -2.70 0.17
CA HIS A 54 -0.67 -2.80 -0.98
C HIS A 54 -2.11 -2.34 -0.66
N PRO A 55 -2.71 -2.70 0.49
CA PRO A 55 -4.02 -2.16 0.87
C PRO A 55 -4.08 -0.62 0.93
N MET A 56 -2.99 0.04 1.33
CA MET A 56 -2.89 1.49 1.29
C MET A 56 -2.98 2.02 -0.14
N ILE A 57 -2.25 1.41 -1.09
CA ILE A 57 -2.28 1.80 -2.51
C ILE A 57 -3.68 1.57 -3.10
N ASP A 58 -4.31 0.42 -2.84
CA ASP A 58 -5.65 0.12 -3.33
C ASP A 58 -6.70 1.11 -2.81
N ALA A 59 -6.61 1.49 -1.53
CA ALA A 59 -7.49 2.50 -0.94
C ALA A 59 -7.31 3.87 -1.61
N ILE A 60 -6.07 4.28 -1.89
CA ILE A 60 -5.78 5.54 -2.61
C ILE A 60 -6.35 5.49 -4.03
N CYS A 61 -6.10 4.40 -4.76
CA CYS A 61 -6.61 4.20 -6.12
C CYS A 61 -8.15 4.22 -6.17
N SER A 62 -8.81 3.62 -5.18
CA SER A 62 -10.28 3.58 -5.08
C SER A 62 -10.91 4.95 -4.84
N MET A 63 -10.21 5.87 -4.16
CA MET A 63 -10.69 7.25 -3.99
C MET A 63 -10.57 8.08 -5.27
N GLY A 64 -9.64 7.70 -6.15
CA GLY A 64 -9.43 8.35 -7.44
C GLY A 64 -8.76 9.73 -7.38
N LEU A 65 -8.88 10.47 -8.49
CA LEU A 65 -8.27 11.78 -8.65
C LEU A 65 -8.84 12.80 -7.65
N GLY A 66 -7.95 13.55 -7.00
CA GLY A 66 -8.32 14.61 -6.05
C GLY A 66 -8.25 14.20 -4.58
N TYR A 67 -7.99 12.92 -4.28
CA TYR A 67 -7.68 12.52 -2.91
C TYR A 67 -6.43 13.24 -2.40
N LYS A 68 -6.56 13.86 -1.23
CA LYS A 68 -5.46 14.46 -0.48
C LYS A 68 -5.22 13.60 0.75
N GLY A 69 -4.00 13.10 0.88
CA GLY A 69 -3.58 12.33 2.05
C GLY A 69 -3.81 13.09 3.35
N PRO A 70 -3.94 12.38 4.49
CA PRO A 70 -4.08 13.02 5.79
C PRO A 70 -2.84 13.83 6.14
N ASN A 71 -3.02 15.00 6.74
CA ASN A 71 -1.91 15.79 7.27
C ASN A 71 -1.38 15.23 8.60
N TYR A 72 -0.22 15.72 9.03
CA TYR A 72 0.44 15.30 10.28
C TYR A 72 -0.49 15.27 11.50
N TYR A 73 -1.28 16.32 11.72
CA TYR A 73 -2.19 16.42 12.87
C TYR A 73 -3.30 15.37 12.84
N ARG A 74 -3.85 15.10 11.66
CA ARG A 74 -4.89 14.09 11.47
C ARG A 74 -4.33 12.67 11.68
N VAL A 75 -3.10 12.40 11.24
CA VAL A 75 -2.41 11.13 11.47
C VAL A 75 -2.14 10.92 12.96
N ARG A 76 -1.43 11.85 13.61
CA ARG A 76 -1.00 11.71 15.01
C ARG A 76 -2.15 11.71 16.03
N GLY A 77 -3.28 12.33 15.69
CA GLY A 77 -4.43 12.46 16.57
C GLY A 77 -5.49 11.42 16.25
N HIS A 78 -6.38 11.79 15.34
CA HIS A 78 -7.60 11.02 15.07
C HIS A 78 -7.30 9.61 14.51
N LEU A 79 -6.43 9.49 13.51
CA LEU A 79 -6.18 8.18 12.87
C LEU A 79 -5.42 7.22 13.78
N LEU A 80 -4.43 7.73 14.53
CA LEU A 80 -3.72 6.93 15.53
C LEU A 80 -4.68 6.42 16.62
N ASN A 81 -5.57 7.29 17.13
CA ASN A 81 -6.55 6.88 18.14
C ASN A 81 -7.49 5.80 17.61
N LYS A 82 -7.97 5.93 16.37
CA LYS A 82 -8.79 4.89 15.75
C LYS A 82 -8.05 3.56 15.64
N TRP A 83 -6.78 3.59 15.24
CA TRP A 83 -5.96 2.38 15.19
C TRP A 83 -5.78 1.75 16.58
N VAL A 84 -5.54 2.57 17.61
CA VAL A 84 -5.44 2.10 19.00
C VAL A 84 -6.74 1.42 19.46
N GLU A 85 -7.90 1.97 19.10
CA GLU A 85 -9.20 1.35 19.41
C GLU A 85 -9.39 0.00 18.71
N ASP A 86 -9.02 -0.09 17.43
CA ASP A 86 -9.15 -1.34 16.68
C ASP A 86 -8.20 -2.42 17.20
N VAL A 87 -6.96 -2.06 17.59
CA VAL A 87 -6.03 -2.98 18.27
C VAL A 87 -6.58 -3.39 19.64
N LYS A 88 -7.19 -2.49 20.41
CA LYS A 88 -7.83 -2.83 21.69
C LYS A 88 -8.95 -3.85 21.53
N LYS A 89 -9.79 -3.70 20.49
CA LYS A 89 -10.84 -4.68 20.18
C LYS A 89 -10.22 -6.05 19.90
N LEU A 90 -9.21 -6.10 19.03
CA LEU A 90 -8.48 -7.34 18.72
C LEU A 90 -7.93 -8.02 19.99
N VAL A 91 -7.28 -7.25 20.87
CA VAL A 91 -6.75 -7.76 22.13
C VAL A 91 -7.86 -8.29 23.05
N ASN A 92 -9.01 -7.62 23.11
CA ASN A 92 -10.15 -8.08 23.89
C ASN A 92 -10.78 -9.35 23.31
N ASP A 93 -10.84 -9.47 21.99
CA ASP A 93 -11.31 -10.67 21.31
C ASP A 93 -10.40 -11.86 21.67
N PHE A 94 -9.08 -11.67 21.64
CA PHE A 94 -8.12 -12.67 22.12
C PHE A 94 -8.27 -12.99 23.61
N ARG A 95 -8.52 -11.97 24.46
CA ARG A 95 -8.79 -12.18 25.89
C ARG A 95 -10.03 -13.04 26.12
N SER A 96 -11.06 -12.92 25.27
CA SER A 96 -12.30 -13.70 25.40
C SER A 96 -12.10 -15.20 25.17
N ILE A 97 -11.12 -15.57 24.33
CA ILE A 97 -10.78 -16.95 24.01
C ILE A 97 -9.60 -17.50 24.83
N TRP A 98 -8.96 -16.65 25.64
CA TRP A 98 -7.77 -16.97 26.44
C TRP A 98 -7.92 -18.23 27.31
N TRP A 99 -9.08 -18.43 27.92
CA TRP A 99 -9.33 -19.61 28.76
C TRP A 99 -9.29 -20.94 27.99
N LYS A 100 -9.51 -20.90 26.67
CA LYS A 100 -9.51 -22.08 25.79
C LYS A 100 -8.14 -22.42 25.20
N ILE A 101 -7.32 -21.40 24.94
CA ILE A 101 -6.11 -21.54 24.10
C ILE A 101 -4.82 -21.44 24.95
N GLY A 102 -4.91 -21.02 26.22
CA GLY A 102 -3.75 -20.77 27.07
C GLY A 102 -3.22 -19.35 26.94
N SER A 103 -2.15 -19.00 27.68
CA SER A 103 -1.63 -17.63 27.71
C SER A 103 -0.76 -17.27 26.51
N LEU A 104 -0.99 -16.09 25.93
CA LEU A 104 -0.02 -15.44 25.05
C LEU A 104 1.11 -14.88 25.93
N MET A 105 2.29 -15.51 25.92
CA MET A 105 3.46 -14.92 26.57
C MET A 105 3.96 -13.76 25.72
N ALA A 106 3.87 -12.55 26.25
CA ALA A 106 4.64 -11.43 25.73
C ALA A 106 6.11 -11.72 26.04
N ASP A 107 6.93 -11.85 25.01
CA ASP A 107 8.37 -12.01 25.16
C ASP A 107 8.93 -10.74 25.81
N GLY A 108 9.32 -10.86 27.08
CA GLY A 108 9.94 -9.80 27.85
C GLY A 108 11.39 -9.62 27.42
N TRP A 109 11.63 -9.03 26.25
CA TRP A 109 12.98 -8.61 25.88
C TRP A 109 13.35 -7.35 26.67
N THR A 110 14.37 -7.48 27.51
CA THR A 110 15.06 -6.33 28.12
C THR A 110 16.28 -6.04 27.27
N ASP A 111 16.28 -4.90 26.58
CA ASP A 111 17.45 -4.41 25.87
C ASP A 111 18.48 -3.94 26.90
N TYR A 112 19.53 -4.74 27.08
CA TYR A 112 20.74 -4.31 27.76
C TYR A 112 21.76 -3.91 26.70
N SER A 113 21.61 -2.70 26.16
CA SER A 113 22.68 -2.05 25.40
C SER A 113 23.22 -0.84 26.17
N ARG A 114 24.55 -0.87 26.31
CA ARG A 114 25.45 0.09 27.00
C ARG A 114 25.55 1.42 26.27
#